data_AF-A0A134A6L0-F1
#
_entry.id   AF-A0A134A6L0-F1
#
_cell.length_a   1.000
_cell.length_b   1.000
_cell.length_c   1.000
_cell.angle_alpha   90.00
_cell.angle_beta   90.00
_cell.angle_gamma   90.00
#
_symmetry.space_group_name_H-M   'P 1'
#
loop_
_entity.id
_entity.type
_entity.pdbx_description
1 polymer ?
#
loop_
_entity_poly.entity_id
_entity_poly.type
_entity_poly.pdbx_seq_one_letter_code
_entity_poly.pdbx_strand_id
1 'polypeptide(L)'
;MSRENQKLIYWFIDCYAYKLKGVDINWQTSKQKPAISDYFLYKAKEDLKKLYIRHSGKNIKGYEPFKNMESKLKDRIGNIIDKNYTKESKINIITNDLMDFVTDEIQMLFIKLNDTFSLALKLMSNAEAVAFTNFLFDYFLQNDIDMWQEIHELYRQQENRKWVYWMLKKKICVITGKPNAQLAHISKSAGALGGYKYDKGVGNSYLPLSAEWHIGVDHGVGGGRNKLMSKLKELNIEPFEIRTEEEVKELKKIYKGHFKGFKEK
;
A
#
# COMPACT_ATOMS: atom_id res chain seq x y z
N MET A 1 12.78 3.57 9.15
CA MET A 1 11.37 3.09 9.14
C MET A 1 10.58 3.76 10.26
N SER A 2 9.34 4.21 10.01
CA SER A 2 8.45 4.73 11.07
C SER A 2 7.89 3.59 11.94
N ARG A 3 7.48 3.90 13.19
CA ARG A 3 6.86 2.89 14.06
C ARG A 3 5.54 2.35 13.49
N GLU A 4 4.78 3.19 12.79
CA GLU A 4 3.52 2.81 12.15
C GLU A 4 3.74 1.82 11.00
N ASN A 5 4.72 2.06 10.12
CA ASN A 5 5.05 1.14 9.04
C ASN A 5 5.55 -0.19 9.60
N GLN A 6 6.36 -0.15 10.66
CA GLN A 6 6.81 -1.37 11.31
C GLN A 6 5.63 -2.18 11.87
N LYS A 7 4.72 -1.51 12.58
CA LYS A 7 3.51 -2.13 13.12
C LYS A 7 2.68 -2.79 12.01
N LEU A 8 2.49 -2.08 10.90
CA LEU A 8 1.74 -2.56 9.75
C LEU A 8 2.38 -3.80 9.11
N ILE A 9 3.71 -3.79 8.90
CA ILE A 9 4.46 -4.96 8.41
C ILE A 9 4.27 -6.17 9.32
N TYR A 10 4.37 -6.00 10.64
CA TYR A 10 4.18 -7.10 11.57
C TYR A 10 2.73 -7.61 11.61
N TRP A 11 1.74 -6.75 11.40
CA TRP A 11 0.35 -7.17 11.25
C TRP A 11 0.10 -7.98 9.98
N PHE A 12 0.73 -7.63 8.85
CA PHE A 12 0.70 -8.48 7.65
C PHE A 12 1.32 -9.85 7.95
N ILE A 13 2.50 -9.88 8.57
CA ILE A 13 3.17 -11.15 8.92
C ILE A 13 2.24 -12.02 9.79
N ASP A 14 1.58 -11.43 10.77
CA ASP A 14 0.62 -12.11 11.65
C ASP A 14 -0.56 -12.68 10.84
N CYS A 15 -1.19 -11.88 9.97
CA CYS A 15 -2.29 -12.35 9.10
C CYS A 15 -1.87 -13.52 8.19
N TYR A 16 -0.69 -13.42 7.58
CA TYR A 16 -0.17 -14.50 6.73
C TYR A 16 0.13 -15.77 7.54
N ALA A 17 0.55 -15.64 8.79
CA ALA A 17 0.74 -16.77 9.67
C ALA A 17 -0.58 -17.53 9.92
N TYR A 18 -1.71 -16.83 10.11
CA TYR A 18 -3.03 -17.48 10.19
C TYR A 18 -3.42 -18.19 8.90
N LYS A 19 -3.15 -17.58 7.73
CA LYS A 19 -3.31 -18.25 6.43
C LYS A 19 -2.51 -19.55 6.37
N LEU A 20 -1.22 -19.52 6.76
CA LEU A 20 -0.37 -20.71 6.76
C LEU A 20 -0.86 -21.79 7.72
N LYS A 21 -1.53 -21.41 8.81
CA LYS A 21 -2.16 -22.32 9.77
C LYS A 21 -3.54 -22.82 9.31
N GLY A 22 -4.18 -22.17 8.34
CA GLY A 22 -5.54 -22.48 7.88
C GLY A 22 -6.64 -21.93 8.79
N VAL A 23 -6.41 -20.78 9.44
CA VAL A 23 -7.39 -20.11 10.30
C VAL A 23 -7.96 -18.90 9.57
N ASP A 24 -9.29 -18.83 9.45
CA ASP A 24 -10.01 -17.68 8.90
C ASP A 24 -10.09 -16.55 9.93
N ILE A 25 -9.59 -15.38 9.53
CA ILE A 25 -9.57 -14.15 10.34
C ILE A 25 -10.32 -13.00 9.67
N ASN A 26 -11.08 -13.27 8.61
CA ASN A 26 -11.73 -12.25 7.80
C ASN A 26 -12.71 -11.43 8.63
N TRP A 27 -12.60 -10.10 8.54
CA TRP A 27 -13.44 -9.13 9.27
C TRP A 27 -13.48 -9.31 10.79
N GLN A 28 -12.54 -10.05 11.36
CA GLN A 28 -12.36 -10.12 12.79
C GLN A 28 -11.47 -8.98 13.28
N THR A 29 -11.54 -8.69 14.57
CA THR A 29 -10.65 -7.71 15.20
C THR A 29 -9.43 -8.42 15.75
N SER A 30 -8.28 -7.75 15.74
CA SER A 30 -7.05 -8.29 16.34
C SER A 30 -7.16 -8.58 17.84
N LYS A 31 -8.22 -8.08 18.51
CA LYS A 31 -8.49 -8.31 19.95
C LYS A 31 -8.95 -9.74 20.26
N GLN A 32 -9.47 -10.47 19.26
CA GLN A 32 -9.96 -11.85 19.42
C GLN A 32 -9.02 -12.88 18.80
N LYS A 33 -7.76 -12.50 18.55
CA LYS A 33 -6.80 -13.33 17.82
C LYS A 33 -6.55 -14.68 18.51
N PRO A 34 -6.74 -15.82 17.82
CA PRO A 34 -6.36 -17.12 18.35
C PRO A 34 -4.85 -17.20 18.60
N ALA A 35 -4.41 -18.02 19.55
CA ALA A 35 -2.97 -18.21 19.73
C ALA A 35 -2.33 -18.83 18.46
N ILE A 36 -1.22 -18.26 18.03
CA ILE A 36 -0.39 -18.75 16.93
C ILE A 36 1.02 -19.03 17.44
N SER A 37 1.62 -20.14 16.98
CA SER A 37 2.95 -20.52 17.42
C SER A 37 4.03 -19.67 16.74
N ASP A 38 5.16 -19.51 17.43
CA ASP A 38 6.33 -18.79 16.89
C ASP A 38 6.83 -19.38 15.57
N TYR A 39 6.62 -20.68 15.36
CA TYR A 39 6.94 -21.36 14.10
C TYR A 39 6.23 -20.70 12.90
N PHE A 40 4.91 -20.47 12.99
CA PHE A 40 4.15 -19.88 11.88
C PHE A 40 4.50 -18.41 11.68
N LEU A 41 4.74 -17.65 12.75
CA LEU A 41 5.18 -16.26 12.67
C LEU A 41 6.55 -16.14 11.99
N TYR A 42 7.50 -17.00 12.38
CA TYR A 42 8.83 -17.06 11.75
C TYR A 42 8.73 -17.42 10.27
N LYS A 43 7.99 -18.48 9.95
CA LYS A 43 7.79 -18.93 8.56
C LYS A 43 7.13 -17.85 7.71
N ALA A 44 6.07 -17.23 8.22
CA ALA A 44 5.36 -16.15 7.54
C ALA A 44 6.28 -14.96 7.23
N LYS A 45 7.07 -14.54 8.22
CA LYS A 45 8.06 -13.47 8.05
C LYS A 45 9.05 -13.80 6.94
N GLU A 46 9.66 -14.98 6.97
CA GLU A 46 10.67 -15.37 5.98
C GLU A 46 10.09 -15.55 4.57
N ASP A 47 8.92 -16.18 4.46
CA ASP A 47 8.25 -16.39 3.17
C ASP A 47 7.90 -15.06 2.50
N LEU A 48 7.27 -14.13 3.23
CA LEU A 48 6.89 -12.81 2.70
C LEU A 48 8.11 -11.98 2.29
N LYS A 49 9.21 -12.04 3.05
CA LYS A 49 10.45 -11.32 2.71
C LYS A 49 11.08 -11.90 1.44
N LYS A 50 11.16 -13.22 1.31
CA LYS A 50 11.69 -13.89 0.11
C LYS A 50 10.83 -13.59 -1.12
N LEU A 51 9.50 -13.63 -0.97
CA LEU A 51 8.57 -13.24 -2.02
C LEU A 51 8.82 -11.79 -2.48
N TYR A 52 9.02 -10.86 -1.55
CA TYR A 52 9.35 -9.48 -1.88
C TYR A 52 10.69 -9.34 -2.60
N ILE A 53 11.75 -10.02 -2.15
CA ILE A 53 13.05 -9.95 -2.83
C ILE A 53 12.92 -10.39 -4.30
N ARG A 54 12.24 -11.53 -4.55
CA ARG A 54 11.96 -12.00 -5.91
C ARG A 54 11.17 -11.00 -6.74
N HIS A 55 10.19 -10.32 -6.14
CA HIS A 55 9.36 -9.33 -6.82
C HIS A 55 10.09 -8.00 -7.08
N SER A 56 10.91 -7.56 -6.11
CA SER A 56 11.57 -6.25 -6.12
C SER A 56 12.58 -6.08 -7.25
N GLY A 57 13.00 -7.18 -7.89
CA GLY A 57 14.03 -7.16 -8.92
C GLY A 57 15.40 -6.73 -8.41
N LYS A 58 15.63 -6.68 -7.08
CA LYS A 58 16.95 -6.41 -6.48
C LYS A 58 17.95 -7.47 -6.97
N ASN A 59 18.73 -7.12 -7.99
CA ASN A 59 19.69 -8.01 -8.60
C ASN A 59 20.99 -8.06 -7.77
N ILE A 60 21.14 -9.13 -6.99
CA ILE A 60 22.33 -9.38 -6.17
C ILE A 60 23.39 -10.27 -6.84
N LYS A 61 23.19 -10.68 -8.10
CA LYS A 61 24.11 -11.61 -8.78
C LYS A 61 25.53 -11.03 -8.89
N GLY A 62 25.63 -9.75 -9.26
CA GLY A 62 26.90 -9.03 -9.35
C GLY A 62 27.36 -8.33 -8.07
N TYR A 63 26.58 -8.43 -6.98
CA TYR A 63 26.98 -7.84 -5.71
C TYR A 63 28.09 -8.71 -5.07
N GLU A 64 29.27 -8.10 -4.95
CA GLU A 64 30.41 -8.59 -4.18
C GLU A 64 30.51 -7.73 -2.90
N PRO A 65 30.26 -8.33 -1.72
CA PRO A 65 30.29 -7.59 -0.47
C PRO A 65 31.59 -6.82 -0.29
N PHE A 66 31.48 -5.55 0.08
CA PHE A 66 32.61 -4.68 0.42
C PHE A 66 33.63 -4.43 -0.71
N LYS A 67 33.36 -4.88 -1.95
CA LYS A 67 34.19 -4.55 -3.11
C LYS A 67 34.20 -3.05 -3.34
N ASN A 68 35.38 -2.48 -3.56
CA ASN A 68 35.60 -1.06 -3.82
C ASN A 68 35.06 -0.13 -2.71
N MET A 69 34.92 -0.64 -1.47
CA MET A 69 34.40 0.13 -0.35
C MET A 69 35.18 1.43 -0.14
N GLU A 70 36.51 1.36 -0.15
CA GLU A 70 37.36 2.53 0.05
C GLU A 70 37.08 3.62 -1.00
N SER A 71 36.98 3.25 -2.28
CA SER A 71 36.65 4.19 -3.35
C SER A 71 35.27 4.81 -3.15
N LYS A 72 34.23 3.99 -2.89
CA LYS A 72 32.87 4.48 -2.64
C LYS A 72 32.81 5.47 -1.47
N LEU A 73 33.52 5.18 -0.38
CA LEU A 73 33.60 6.04 0.79
C LEU A 73 34.34 7.35 0.48
N LYS A 74 35.47 7.28 -0.22
CA LYS A 74 36.22 8.46 -0.67
C LYS A 74 35.36 9.38 -1.54
N ASP A 75 34.64 8.82 -2.52
CA ASP A 75 33.77 9.59 -3.41
C ASP A 75 32.65 10.29 -2.63
N ARG A 76 31.99 9.59 -1.72
CA ARG A 76 30.92 10.12 -0.86
C ARG A 76 31.41 11.26 0.03
N ILE A 77 32.56 11.06 0.71
CA ILE A 77 33.15 12.06 1.58
C ILE A 77 33.63 13.28 0.78
N GLY A 78 34.36 13.06 -0.33
CA GLY A 78 34.88 14.12 -1.19
C GLY A 78 33.77 15.04 -1.71
N ASN A 79 32.67 14.45 -2.19
CA ASN A 79 31.49 15.18 -2.67
C ASN A 79 30.86 16.16 -1.65
N ILE A 80 31.09 15.94 -0.35
CA ILE A 80 30.58 16.82 0.72
C ILE A 80 31.64 17.83 1.16
N ILE A 81 32.91 17.43 1.19
CA ILE A 81 34.03 18.30 1.58
C ILE A 81 34.10 19.53 0.66
N ASP A 82 33.86 19.35 -0.64
CA ASP A 82 33.96 20.43 -1.64
C ASP A 82 32.78 21.41 -1.63
N LYS A 83 31.70 21.09 -0.89
CA LYS A 83 30.52 21.95 -0.80
C LYS A 83 30.72 23.09 0.21
N ASN A 84 30.08 24.23 -0.06
CA ASN A 84 30.14 25.40 0.81
C ASN A 84 29.16 25.28 2.00
N TYR A 85 29.46 24.37 2.92
CA TYR A 85 28.71 24.16 4.17
C TYR A 85 29.57 24.49 5.40
N THR A 86 28.92 24.80 6.52
CA THR A 86 29.62 24.94 7.80
C THR A 86 30.26 23.61 8.21
N LYS A 87 31.32 23.65 9.02
CA LYS A 87 32.01 22.45 9.52
C LYS A 87 31.03 21.49 10.22
N GLU A 88 30.17 22.00 11.07
CA GLU A 88 29.16 21.21 11.78
C GLU A 88 28.17 20.54 10.81
N SER A 89 27.69 21.29 9.81
CA SER A 89 26.80 20.73 8.77
C SER A 89 27.49 19.63 7.98
N LYS A 90 28.77 19.81 7.59
CA LYS A 90 29.55 18.78 6.90
C LYS A 90 29.67 17.51 7.74
N ILE A 91 30.00 17.62 9.02
CA ILE A 91 30.11 16.47 9.93
C ILE A 91 28.78 15.71 10.00
N ASN A 92 27.66 16.41 10.18
CA ASN A 92 26.34 15.79 10.27
C ASN A 92 25.95 15.09 8.96
N ILE A 93 26.16 15.73 7.80
CA ILE A 93 25.86 15.15 6.49
C ILE A 93 26.72 13.90 6.24
N ILE A 94 28.03 14.00 6.48
CA ILE A 94 28.96 12.86 6.31
C ILE A 94 28.57 11.71 7.23
N THR A 95 28.27 12.00 8.50
CA THR A 95 27.90 10.97 9.47
C THR A 95 26.62 10.24 9.05
N ASN A 96 25.59 10.97 8.62
CA ASN A 96 24.35 10.37 8.13
C ASN A 96 24.57 9.53 6.87
N ASP A 97 25.34 10.04 5.89
CA ASP A 97 25.62 9.30 4.65
C ASP A 97 26.43 8.02 4.91
N LEU A 98 27.37 8.05 5.85
CA LEU A 98 28.12 6.87 6.27
C LEU A 98 27.23 5.84 6.97
N MET A 99 26.30 6.29 7.82
CA MET A 99 25.34 5.40 8.48
C MET A 99 24.37 4.75 7.48
N ASP A 100 23.92 5.50 6.49
CA ASP A 100 23.09 4.99 5.38
C ASP A 100 23.88 3.98 4.54
N PHE A 101 25.13 4.29 4.19
CA PHE A 101 26.01 3.38 3.46
C PHE A 101 26.22 2.04 4.20
N VAL A 102 26.53 2.09 5.50
CA VAL A 102 26.70 0.87 6.31
C VAL A 102 25.39 0.07 6.37
N THR A 103 24.26 0.76 6.50
CA THR A 103 22.94 0.12 6.51
C THR A 103 22.65 -0.62 5.20
N ASP A 104 22.90 0.03 4.06
CA ASP A 104 22.71 -0.54 2.73
C ASP A 104 23.60 -1.76 2.50
N GLU A 105 24.89 -1.67 2.85
CA GLU A 105 25.82 -2.79 2.70
C GLU A 105 25.43 -3.97 3.61
N ILE A 106 24.99 -3.73 4.85
CA ILE A 106 24.46 -4.79 5.74
C ILE A 106 23.23 -5.44 5.13
N GLN A 107 22.27 -4.67 4.62
CA GLN A 107 21.06 -5.20 4.00
C GLN A 107 21.38 -6.03 2.76
N MET A 108 22.28 -5.55 1.89
CA MET A 108 22.73 -6.26 0.70
C MET A 108 23.44 -7.57 1.06
N LEU A 109 24.26 -7.57 2.11
CA LEU A 109 24.88 -8.77 2.64
C LEU A 109 23.84 -9.79 3.13
N PHE A 110 22.81 -9.35 3.87
CA PHE A 110 21.72 -10.23 4.30
C PHE A 110 21.02 -10.87 3.09
N ILE A 111 20.73 -10.10 2.05
CA ILE A 111 20.06 -10.60 0.85
C ILE A 111 20.97 -11.61 0.14
N LYS A 112 22.26 -11.32 0.03
CA LYS A 112 23.25 -12.22 -0.61
C LYS A 112 23.37 -13.57 0.12
N LEU A 113 23.40 -13.54 1.45
CA LEU A 113 23.62 -14.75 2.25
C LEU A 113 22.35 -15.58 2.44
N ASN A 114 21.19 -14.93 2.55
CA ASN A 114 19.97 -15.56 3.07
C ASN A 114 18.73 -15.38 2.17
N ASP A 115 18.86 -14.71 1.02
CA ASP A 115 17.74 -14.34 0.13
C ASP A 115 16.65 -13.53 0.88
N THR A 116 17.05 -12.76 1.89
CA THR A 116 16.15 -12.08 2.82
C THR A 116 16.81 -10.81 3.36
N PHE A 117 16.06 -9.94 4.02
CA PHE A 117 16.56 -8.65 4.53
C PHE A 117 16.19 -8.45 6.01
N SER A 118 16.71 -7.41 6.67
CA SER A 118 16.34 -7.11 8.06
C SER A 118 15.15 -6.14 8.13
N LEU A 119 14.21 -6.43 9.03
CA LEU A 119 13.08 -5.53 9.38
C LEU A 119 13.38 -4.68 10.63
N ALA A 120 14.64 -4.65 11.09
CA ALA A 120 15.01 -3.81 12.21
C ALA A 120 14.90 -2.32 11.82
N LEU A 121 14.35 -1.50 12.73
CA LEU A 121 14.09 -0.07 12.47
C LEU A 121 15.32 0.69 11.95
N LYS A 122 16.50 0.37 12.50
CA LYS A 122 17.78 1.00 12.16
C LYS A 122 18.37 0.53 10.83
N LEU A 123 17.91 -0.61 10.32
CA LEU A 123 18.45 -1.20 9.10
C LEU A 123 17.53 -1.00 7.89
N MET A 124 16.27 -0.60 8.10
CA MET A 124 15.30 -0.44 7.04
C MET A 124 14.97 1.04 6.84
N SER A 125 15.26 1.56 5.65
CA SER A 125 14.86 2.91 5.26
C SER A 125 13.33 3.06 5.24
N ASN A 126 12.83 4.30 5.35
CA ASN A 126 11.38 4.54 5.24
C ASN A 126 10.85 4.15 3.86
N ALA A 127 11.58 4.47 2.79
CA ALA A 127 11.20 4.17 1.42
C ALA A 127 11.07 2.67 1.18
N GLU A 128 12.03 1.86 1.67
CA GLU A 128 11.94 0.40 1.57
C GLU A 128 10.80 -0.18 2.40
N ALA A 129 10.55 0.38 3.59
CA ALA A 129 9.43 -0.05 4.43
C ALA A 129 8.09 0.21 3.74
N VAL A 130 7.92 1.38 3.12
CA VAL A 130 6.72 1.72 2.32
C VAL A 130 6.61 0.80 1.11
N ALA A 131 7.69 0.58 0.36
CA ALA A 131 7.69 -0.31 -0.80
C ALA A 131 7.31 -1.75 -0.42
N PHE A 132 7.88 -2.27 0.67
CA PHE A 132 7.53 -3.60 1.16
C PHE A 132 6.08 -3.67 1.65
N THR A 133 5.60 -2.67 2.39
CA THR A 133 4.20 -2.60 2.85
C THR A 133 3.23 -2.58 1.67
N ASN A 134 3.54 -1.78 0.64
CA ASN A 134 2.76 -1.71 -0.59
C ASN A 134 2.73 -3.04 -1.33
N PHE A 135 3.86 -3.74 -1.39
CA PHE A 135 3.92 -5.11 -1.93
C PHE A 135 3.05 -6.08 -1.11
N LEU A 136 3.14 -6.04 0.22
CA LEU A 136 2.35 -6.92 1.10
C LEU A 136 0.86 -6.69 0.89
N PHE A 137 0.39 -5.44 0.89
CA PHE A 137 -1.02 -5.13 0.67
C PHE A 137 -1.51 -5.64 -0.71
N ASP A 138 -0.74 -5.39 -1.77
CA ASP A 138 -1.06 -5.89 -3.11
C ASP A 138 -1.11 -7.42 -3.15
N TYR A 139 -0.11 -8.08 -2.58
CA TYR A 139 -0.01 -9.53 -2.55
C TYR A 139 -1.19 -10.16 -1.80
N PHE A 140 -1.58 -9.59 -0.67
CA PHE A 140 -2.70 -10.09 0.12
C PHE A 140 -4.00 -10.01 -0.66
N LEU A 141 -4.29 -8.86 -1.28
CA LEU A 141 -5.50 -8.70 -2.06
C LEU A 141 -5.50 -9.55 -3.33
N GLN A 142 -4.36 -9.69 -4.02
CA GLN A 142 -4.26 -10.54 -5.22
C GLN A 142 -4.52 -12.01 -4.91
N ASN A 143 -4.12 -12.47 -3.73
CA ASN A 143 -4.20 -13.88 -3.31
C ASN A 143 -5.34 -14.15 -2.32
N ASP A 144 -6.31 -13.22 -2.23
CA ASP A 144 -7.48 -13.28 -1.36
C ASP A 144 -7.11 -13.71 0.08
N ILE A 145 -6.08 -13.06 0.63
CA ILE A 145 -5.59 -13.29 1.99
C ILE A 145 -6.30 -12.31 2.92
N ASP A 146 -6.95 -12.87 3.94
CA ASP A 146 -7.65 -12.09 4.93
C ASP A 146 -6.69 -11.21 5.74
N MET A 147 -7.20 -10.03 6.11
CA MET A 147 -6.47 -9.03 6.86
C MET A 147 -7.34 -8.51 8.00
N TRP A 148 -6.70 -8.17 9.12
CA TRP A 148 -7.36 -7.44 10.19
C TRP A 148 -7.91 -6.10 9.70
N GLN A 149 -9.06 -5.68 10.24
CA GLN A 149 -9.64 -4.38 9.91
C GLN A 149 -8.66 -3.23 10.18
N GLU A 150 -7.86 -3.33 11.24
CA GLU A 150 -6.88 -2.33 11.63
C GLU A 150 -5.77 -2.14 10.57
N ILE A 151 -5.46 -3.17 9.76
CA ILE A 151 -4.55 -3.05 8.62
C ILE A 151 -5.18 -2.16 7.55
N HIS A 152 -6.46 -2.37 7.23
CA HIS A 152 -7.17 -1.52 6.27
C HIS A 152 -7.23 -0.06 6.73
N GLU A 153 -7.45 0.18 8.02
CA GLU A 153 -7.50 1.52 8.60
C GLU A 153 -6.14 2.22 8.54
N LEU A 154 -5.08 1.56 9.02
CA LEU A 154 -3.74 2.13 9.07
C LEU A 154 -3.16 2.31 7.65
N TYR A 155 -3.33 1.32 6.78
CA TYR A 155 -2.87 1.42 5.38
C TYR A 155 -3.62 2.53 4.63
N ARG A 156 -4.94 2.68 4.84
CA ARG A 156 -5.72 3.78 4.25
C ARG A 156 -5.15 5.15 4.64
N GLN A 157 -4.79 5.35 5.91
CA GLN A 157 -4.23 6.63 6.37
C GLN A 157 -2.92 6.99 5.66
N GLN A 158 -2.15 6.00 5.23
CA GLN A 158 -0.87 6.17 4.56
C GLN A 158 -0.99 6.22 3.03
N GLU A 159 -1.88 5.42 2.45
CA GLU A 159 -1.95 5.11 1.03
C GLU A 159 -3.42 5.10 0.51
N ASN A 160 -4.22 6.09 0.91
CA ASN A 160 -5.68 6.14 0.67
C ASN A 160 -6.06 5.85 -0.79
N ARG A 161 -5.43 6.50 -1.76
CA ARG A 161 -5.73 6.31 -3.19
C ARG A 161 -5.60 4.83 -3.59
N LYS A 162 -4.49 4.20 -3.21
CA LYS A 162 -4.19 2.81 -3.54
C LYS A 162 -5.13 1.86 -2.83
N TRP A 163 -5.44 2.14 -1.56
CA TRP A 163 -6.43 1.39 -0.79
C TRP A 163 -7.82 1.43 -1.46
N VAL A 164 -8.34 2.62 -1.78
CA VAL A 164 -9.65 2.77 -2.45
C VAL A 164 -9.66 2.09 -3.82
N TYR A 165 -8.57 2.20 -4.59
CA TYR A 165 -8.46 1.54 -5.89
C TYR A 165 -8.61 0.02 -5.78
N TRP A 166 -7.98 -0.58 -4.78
CA TRP A 166 -8.14 -1.99 -4.49
C TRP A 166 -9.55 -2.36 -4.05
N MET A 167 -10.18 -1.54 -3.21
CA MET A 167 -11.56 -1.76 -2.79
C MET A 167 -12.52 -1.70 -4.00
N LEU A 168 -12.26 -0.83 -4.98
CA LEU A 168 -12.99 -0.79 -6.25
C LEU A 168 -12.79 -2.09 -7.03
N LYS A 169 -11.55 -2.54 -7.17
CA LYS A 169 -11.23 -3.78 -7.90
C LYS A 169 -11.88 -5.02 -7.29
N LYS A 170 -11.98 -5.07 -5.96
CA LYS A 170 -12.61 -6.18 -5.23
C LYS A 170 -14.11 -5.99 -4.97
N LYS A 171 -14.68 -4.85 -5.36
CA LYS A 171 -16.08 -4.48 -5.08
C LYS A 171 -16.42 -4.59 -3.58
N ILE A 172 -15.53 -4.08 -2.73
CA ILE A 172 -15.71 -4.04 -1.28
C ILE A 172 -16.12 -2.62 -0.89
N CYS A 173 -17.15 -2.49 -0.05
CA CYS A 173 -17.60 -1.17 0.39
C CYS A 173 -16.55 -0.50 1.28
N VAL A 174 -16.11 0.71 0.93
CA VAL A 174 -15.11 1.46 1.72
C VAL A 174 -15.60 1.90 3.11
N ILE A 175 -16.91 1.87 3.37
CA ILE A 175 -17.49 2.25 4.66
C ILE A 175 -17.76 1.04 5.54
N THR A 176 -18.34 -0.02 4.97
CA THR A 176 -18.86 -1.16 5.73
C THR A 176 -18.02 -2.42 5.61
N GLY A 177 -17.08 -2.47 4.67
CA GLY A 177 -16.34 -3.69 4.36
C GLY A 177 -17.15 -4.77 3.63
N LYS A 178 -18.46 -4.57 3.43
CA LYS A 178 -19.31 -5.59 2.79
C LYS A 178 -18.92 -5.80 1.32
N PRO A 179 -18.90 -7.05 0.82
CA PRO A 179 -18.67 -7.34 -0.60
C PRO A 179 -19.85 -6.90 -1.48
N ASN A 180 -19.69 -7.05 -2.80
CA ASN A 180 -20.71 -6.71 -3.81
C ASN A 180 -21.10 -5.23 -3.85
N ALA A 181 -20.17 -4.35 -3.53
CA ALA A 181 -20.36 -2.91 -3.60
C ALA A 181 -20.64 -2.42 -5.04
N GLN A 182 -21.50 -1.40 -5.12
CA GLN A 182 -21.88 -0.69 -6.33
C GLN A 182 -20.94 0.51 -6.54
N LEU A 183 -20.69 0.87 -7.80
CA LEU A 183 -19.87 2.02 -8.13
C LEU A 183 -20.71 3.30 -7.97
N ALA A 184 -20.29 4.18 -7.08
CA ALA A 184 -20.94 5.48 -6.85
C ALA A 184 -20.13 6.60 -7.51
N HIS A 185 -20.82 7.51 -8.20
CA HIS A 185 -20.22 8.74 -8.72
C HIS A 185 -20.15 9.81 -7.62
N ILE A 186 -18.94 10.21 -7.24
CA ILE A 186 -18.76 11.18 -6.14
C ILE A 186 -18.73 12.61 -6.65
N SER A 187 -17.80 13.01 -7.54
CA SER A 187 -17.70 14.42 -7.94
C SER A 187 -18.82 14.86 -8.89
N LYS A 188 -19.09 14.11 -9.96
CA LYS A 188 -20.15 14.40 -10.94
C LYS A 188 -21.04 13.17 -11.08
N SER A 189 -22.32 13.30 -10.74
CA SER A 189 -23.30 12.23 -10.88
C SER A 189 -23.47 11.83 -12.35
N ALA A 190 -23.95 10.61 -12.60
CA ALA A 190 -24.27 10.17 -13.96
C ALA A 190 -25.25 11.13 -14.67
N GLY A 191 -26.21 11.71 -13.95
CA GLY A 191 -27.14 12.71 -14.48
C GLY A 191 -26.44 14.01 -14.88
N ALA A 192 -25.52 14.53 -14.05
CA ALA A 192 -24.74 15.73 -14.36
C ALA A 192 -23.80 15.55 -15.57
N LEU A 193 -23.43 14.30 -15.88
CA LEU A 193 -22.68 13.95 -17.09
C LEU A 193 -23.57 13.82 -18.34
N GLY A 194 -24.90 13.93 -18.22
CA GLY A 194 -25.85 13.68 -19.31
C GLY A 194 -26.19 12.19 -19.52
N GLY A 195 -25.92 11.37 -18.51
CA GLY A 195 -26.13 9.93 -18.49
C GLY A 195 -24.87 9.09 -18.75
N TYR A 196 -24.96 7.79 -18.46
CA TYR A 196 -23.84 6.84 -18.56
C TYR A 196 -23.16 6.80 -19.95
N LYS A 197 -23.89 7.12 -21.02
CA LYS A 197 -23.34 7.19 -22.39
C LYS A 197 -22.20 8.21 -22.55
N TYR A 198 -22.12 9.20 -21.67
CA TYR A 198 -21.08 10.23 -21.67
C TYR A 198 -20.07 10.04 -20.53
N ASP A 199 -20.25 9.01 -19.69
CA ASP A 199 -19.31 8.70 -18.63
C ASP A 199 -18.00 8.15 -19.24
N LYS A 200 -16.96 8.98 -19.26
CA LYS A 200 -15.61 8.62 -19.72
C LYS A 200 -14.71 8.11 -18.58
N GLY A 201 -15.14 8.22 -17.33
CA GLY A 201 -14.32 7.91 -16.16
C GLY A 201 -13.30 8.99 -15.80
N VAL A 202 -12.37 9.32 -16.72
CA VAL A 202 -11.25 10.24 -16.46
C VAL A 202 -11.74 11.62 -15.99
N GLY A 203 -11.13 12.13 -14.91
CA GLY A 203 -11.46 13.42 -14.29
C GLY A 203 -12.71 13.40 -13.42
N ASN A 204 -13.25 12.22 -13.11
CA ASN A 204 -14.33 12.04 -12.15
C ASN A 204 -13.88 11.10 -11.02
N SER A 205 -14.49 11.23 -9.85
CA SER A 205 -14.16 10.47 -8.66
C SER A 205 -15.23 9.47 -8.29
N TYR A 206 -14.80 8.30 -7.84
CA TYR A 206 -15.66 7.15 -7.59
C TYR A 206 -15.35 6.49 -6.25
N LEU A 207 -16.34 5.80 -5.69
CA LEU A 207 -16.18 4.92 -4.53
C LEU A 207 -17.02 3.64 -4.71
N PRO A 208 -16.54 2.49 -4.20
CA PRO A 208 -17.37 1.30 -4.07
C PRO A 208 -18.19 1.42 -2.79
N LEU A 209 -19.50 1.51 -2.91
CA LEU A 209 -20.43 1.65 -1.79
C LEU A 209 -21.43 0.49 -1.76
N SER A 210 -21.77 0.02 -0.55
CA SER A 210 -22.90 -0.89 -0.37
C SER A 210 -24.21 -0.18 -0.69
N ALA A 211 -25.27 -0.93 -1.02
CA ALA A 211 -26.56 -0.37 -1.45
C ALA A 211 -27.10 0.70 -0.49
N GLU A 212 -26.95 0.49 0.82
CA GLU A 212 -27.38 1.45 1.86
C GLU A 212 -26.70 2.83 1.76
N TRP A 213 -25.43 2.87 1.35
CA TRP A 213 -24.65 4.11 1.18
C TRP A 213 -24.71 4.65 -0.24
N HIS A 214 -24.92 3.78 -1.23
CA HIS A 214 -25.02 4.13 -2.64
C HIS A 214 -26.32 4.92 -2.93
N ILE A 215 -27.46 4.46 -2.39
CA ILE A 215 -28.77 5.09 -2.60
C ILE A 215 -28.77 6.56 -2.17
N GLY A 216 -28.05 6.89 -1.09
CA GLY A 216 -27.94 8.26 -0.58
C GLY A 216 -27.22 9.23 -1.50
N VAL A 217 -26.42 8.75 -2.45
CA VAL A 217 -25.63 9.57 -3.39
C VAL A 217 -26.37 9.78 -4.70
N ASP A 218 -26.86 8.69 -5.29
CA ASP A 218 -27.35 8.70 -6.67
C ASP A 218 -28.86 8.99 -6.76
N HIS A 219 -29.60 8.85 -5.65
CA HIS A 219 -31.05 9.08 -5.62
C HIS A 219 -31.47 10.27 -4.74
N GLY A 220 -30.53 10.97 -4.10
CA GLY A 220 -30.81 12.22 -3.36
C GLY A 220 -31.75 12.07 -2.14
N VAL A 221 -32.03 10.85 -1.70
CA VAL A 221 -32.99 10.57 -0.63
C VAL A 221 -32.42 11.02 0.73
N GLY A 222 -33.20 11.82 1.47
CA GLY A 222 -32.98 12.12 2.90
C GLY A 222 -31.65 12.81 3.26
N GLY A 223 -31.05 13.59 2.35
CA GLY A 223 -29.76 14.23 2.60
C GLY A 223 -28.55 13.28 2.55
N GLY A 224 -28.72 12.12 1.91
CA GLY A 224 -27.73 11.03 1.89
C GLY A 224 -26.32 11.41 1.45
N ARG A 225 -26.16 12.38 0.53
CA ARG A 225 -24.85 12.88 0.12
C ARG A 225 -24.10 13.56 1.27
N ASN A 226 -24.78 14.37 2.09
CA ASN A 226 -24.16 15.01 3.26
C ASN A 226 -23.78 13.97 4.31
N LYS A 227 -24.66 12.97 4.54
CA LYS A 227 -24.37 11.84 5.43
C LYS A 227 -23.14 11.06 4.97
N LEU A 228 -23.04 10.78 3.66
CA LEU A 228 -21.86 10.14 3.08
C LEU A 228 -20.61 10.99 3.31
N MET A 229 -20.62 12.26 2.91
CA MET A 229 -19.44 13.13 3.01
C MET A 229 -18.98 13.29 4.47
N SER A 230 -19.91 13.37 5.41
CA SER A 230 -19.61 13.37 6.85
C SER A 230 -18.93 12.06 7.27
N LYS A 231 -19.44 10.91 6.82
CA LYS A 231 -18.84 9.60 7.16
C LYS A 231 -17.47 9.40 6.52
N LEU A 232 -17.28 9.84 5.27
CA LEU A 232 -15.97 9.82 4.60
C LEU A 232 -14.95 10.68 5.35
N LYS A 233 -15.34 11.87 5.81
CA LYS A 233 -14.49 12.74 6.63
C LYS A 233 -14.13 12.10 7.97
N GLU A 234 -15.09 11.50 8.66
CA GLU A 234 -14.87 10.77 9.92
C GLU A 234 -13.84 9.64 9.74
N LEU A 235 -13.95 8.89 8.64
CA LEU A 235 -13.07 7.76 8.35
C LEU A 235 -11.77 8.15 7.63
N ASN A 236 -11.59 9.42 7.29
CA ASN A 236 -10.49 9.93 6.47
C ASN A 236 -10.35 9.16 5.13
N ILE A 237 -11.45 9.02 4.40
CA ILE A 237 -11.51 8.39 3.07
C ILE A 237 -11.66 9.49 2.02
N GLU A 238 -10.70 9.61 1.11
CA GLU A 238 -10.85 10.46 -0.07
C GLU A 238 -11.33 9.62 -1.27
N PRO A 239 -12.27 10.14 -2.09
CA PRO A 239 -12.71 9.48 -3.32
C PRO A 239 -11.59 9.20 -4.32
N PHE A 240 -11.71 8.09 -5.06
CA PHE A 240 -10.74 7.75 -6.11
C PHE A 240 -11.05 8.51 -7.39
N GLU A 241 -10.33 9.60 -7.64
CA GLU A 241 -10.33 10.29 -8.93
C GLU A 241 -9.63 9.43 -9.99
N ILE A 242 -10.30 9.11 -11.10
CA ILE A 242 -9.65 8.41 -12.21
C ILE A 242 -8.81 9.42 -13.01
N ARG A 243 -7.51 9.14 -13.14
CA ARG A 243 -6.53 10.03 -13.77
C ARG A 243 -5.99 9.49 -15.09
N THR A 244 -6.03 8.18 -15.31
CA THR A 244 -5.49 7.56 -16.53
C THR A 244 -6.52 6.73 -17.27
N GLU A 245 -6.28 6.48 -18.56
CA GLU A 245 -7.12 5.59 -19.36
C GLU A 245 -6.98 4.13 -18.91
N GLU A 246 -5.81 3.73 -18.43
CA GLU A 246 -5.54 2.39 -17.89
C GLU A 246 -6.42 2.08 -16.68
N GLU A 247 -6.59 3.04 -15.77
CA GLU A 247 -7.49 2.92 -14.62
C GLU A 247 -8.95 2.73 -15.08
N VAL A 248 -9.39 3.45 -16.13
CA VAL A 248 -10.73 3.24 -16.73
C VAL A 248 -10.83 1.84 -17.32
N LYS A 249 -9.84 1.40 -18.10
CA LYS A 249 -9.82 0.08 -18.73
C LYS A 249 -9.92 -1.03 -17.69
N GLU A 250 -9.19 -0.93 -16.58
CA GLU A 250 -9.29 -1.91 -15.49
C GLU A 250 -10.67 -1.89 -14.82
N LEU A 251 -11.17 -0.72 -14.42
CA LEU A 251 -12.45 -0.63 -13.73
C LEU A 251 -13.64 -0.99 -14.63
N LYS A 252 -13.59 -0.69 -15.93
CA LYS A 252 -14.61 -1.06 -16.91
C LYS A 252 -14.74 -2.58 -17.08
N LYS A 253 -13.65 -3.33 -16.89
CA LYS A 253 -13.72 -4.81 -16.87
C LYS A 253 -14.59 -5.32 -15.72
N ILE A 254 -14.65 -4.59 -14.61
CA ILE A 254 -15.32 -4.97 -13.35
C ILE A 254 -16.74 -4.41 -13.29
N TYR A 255 -16.93 -3.17 -13.74
CA TYR A 255 -18.19 -2.43 -13.71
C TYR A 255 -18.79 -2.26 -15.12
N LYS A 256 -19.29 -3.36 -15.70
CA LYS A 256 -19.76 -3.42 -17.10
C LYS A 256 -20.82 -2.38 -17.50
N GLY A 257 -21.60 -1.87 -16.55
CA GLY A 257 -22.62 -0.84 -16.78
C GLY A 257 -22.09 0.60 -16.85
N HIS A 258 -20.83 0.83 -16.48
CA HIS A 258 -20.22 2.15 -16.32
C HIS A 258 -19.22 2.46 -17.44
N PHE A 259 -18.73 3.71 -17.47
CA PHE A 259 -17.71 4.15 -18.42
C PHE A 259 -18.07 3.93 -19.90
N LYS A 260 -19.36 4.06 -20.26
CA LYS A 260 -19.82 3.79 -21.64
C LYS A 260 -19.33 4.84 -22.64
N GLY A 261 -19.01 6.05 -22.17
CA GLY A 261 -18.40 7.10 -22.98
C GLY A 261 -16.92 6.88 -23.27
N PHE A 262 -16.25 5.99 -22.53
CA PHE A 262 -14.87 5.61 -22.79
C PHE A 262 -14.78 4.64 -23.97
N LYS A 263 -14.10 5.07 -25.05
CA LYS A 263 -13.83 4.24 -26.23
C LYS A 263 -12.41 3.70 -26.13
N GLU A 264 -12.27 2.38 -26.05
CA GLU A 264 -10.97 1.72 -26.12
C GLU A 264 -10.38 1.97 -27.52
N LYS A 265 -9.20 2.59 -27.55
CA LYS A 265 -8.35 2.66 -28.75
C LYS A 265 -7.42 1.45 -28.75
#